data_AF-A0A2V8PP44-F1
#
_entry.id   AF-A0A2V8PP44-F1
#
_cell.length_a   1.000
_cell.length_b   1.000
_cell.length_c   1.000
_cell.angle_alpha   90.00
_cell.angle_beta   90.00
_cell.angle_gamma   90.00
#
_symmetry.space_group_name_H-M   'P 1'
#
loop_
_entity.id
_entity.type
_entity.pdbx_description
1 polymer ?
#
loop_
_entity_poly.entity_id
_entity_poly.type
_entity_poly.pdbx_seq_one_letter_code
_entity_poly.pdbx_strand_id
1 'polypeptide(L)'
;MNFFATFLATVLFVVASTGLAQSSDQSLPTPVLTSEVNGTIAPLDLGDSRVTRHFYAFDASPGDLIITTDSKNLNGDIDVFTAVTFRPLMKTTMYANTQMPEVTKSIFLRVHQILILRIEARTPSDEAGSYHIRFRGSFEPFSGGIPVAEATESTAESPRSSRGTKRVSSVGATIAEPSAEATAKTEPTP
;
A
#
# COMPACT_ATOMS: atom_id res chain seq x y z
N MET A 1 36.60 -7.34 42.81
CA MET A 1 35.93 -6.03 42.76
C MET A 1 35.50 -5.76 41.31
N ASN A 2 34.58 -6.55 40.75
CA ASN A 2 34.18 -6.47 39.33
C ASN A 2 32.67 -6.30 39.09
N PHE A 3 31.86 -6.22 40.16
CA PHE A 3 30.40 -6.08 40.05
C PHE A 3 29.97 -4.76 39.40
N PHE A 4 30.76 -3.71 39.55
CA PHE A 4 30.43 -2.39 39.00
C PHE A 4 30.63 -2.34 37.47
N ALA A 5 31.64 -3.02 36.95
CA ALA A 5 31.94 -3.07 35.52
C ALA A 5 30.93 -3.95 34.76
N THR A 6 30.49 -5.07 35.35
CA THR A 6 29.44 -5.91 34.76
C THR A 6 28.07 -5.23 34.82
N PHE A 7 27.74 -4.52 35.89
CA PHE A 7 26.46 -3.79 35.98
C PHE A 7 26.37 -2.65 34.95
N LEU A 8 27.46 -1.91 34.75
CA LEU A 8 27.50 -0.82 33.76
C LEU A 8 27.40 -1.35 32.31
N ALA A 9 28.04 -2.50 32.02
CA ALA A 9 27.95 -3.13 30.70
C ALA A 9 26.52 -3.63 30.39
N THR A 10 25.81 -4.19 31.38
CA THR A 10 24.42 -4.64 31.21
C THR A 10 23.46 -3.47 31.02
N VAL A 11 23.64 -2.36 31.75
CA VAL A 11 22.82 -1.15 31.58
C VAL A 11 23.03 -0.52 30.19
N LEU A 12 24.27 -0.49 29.69
CA LEU A 12 24.57 0.07 28.37
C LEU A 12 23.97 -0.78 27.22
N PHE A 13 23.87 -2.10 27.40
CA PHE A 13 23.28 -2.99 26.39
C PHE A 13 21.75 -2.94 26.35
N VAL A 14 21.09 -2.60 27.47
CA VAL A 14 19.62 -2.47 27.55
C VAL A 14 19.11 -1.16 26.94
N VAL A 15 19.91 -0.09 26.92
CA VAL A 15 19.50 1.20 26.33
C VAL A 15 19.60 1.22 24.80
N ALA A 16 20.34 0.29 24.18
CA ALA A 16 20.57 0.24 22.74
C ALA A 16 19.47 -0.49 21.92
N SER A 17 18.47 -1.08 22.56
CA SER A 17 17.55 -2.03 21.91
C SER A 17 16.18 -1.46 21.49
N THR A 18 15.92 -0.15 21.65
CA THR A 18 14.60 0.45 21.36
C THR A 18 14.58 1.41 20.16
N GLY A 19 15.58 1.34 19.28
CA GLY A 19 15.57 2.05 18.01
C GLY A 19 15.11 1.17 16.86
N LEU A 20 13.82 0.80 16.77
CA LEU A 20 13.27 0.38 15.48
C LEU A 20 13.27 1.61 14.58
N ALA A 21 14.25 1.72 13.69
CA ALA A 21 14.28 2.79 12.70
C ALA A 21 13.03 2.66 11.81
N GLN A 22 12.11 3.60 11.96
CA GLN A 22 10.90 3.70 11.16
C GLN A 22 11.27 4.40 9.86
N SER A 23 11.03 3.73 8.73
CA SER A 23 11.42 4.26 7.43
C SER A 23 10.52 5.40 7.00
N SER A 24 11.12 6.50 6.52
CA SER A 24 10.43 7.61 5.86
C SER A 24 10.45 7.50 4.33
N ASP A 25 11.02 6.42 3.80
CA ASP A 25 11.08 6.12 2.37
C ASP A 25 10.11 4.99 2.02
N GLN A 26 9.18 5.29 1.12
CA GLN A 26 8.16 4.36 0.65
C GLN A 26 8.75 3.19 -0.14
N SER A 27 9.93 3.35 -0.74
CA SER A 27 10.63 2.29 -1.49
C SER A 27 11.38 1.31 -0.58
N LEU A 28 11.65 1.71 0.66
CA LEU A 28 12.36 0.92 1.68
C LEU A 28 11.57 0.89 3.00
N PRO A 29 10.32 0.38 3.01
CA PRO A 29 9.50 0.36 4.21
C PRO A 29 10.08 -0.54 5.29
N THR A 30 9.78 -0.23 6.56
CA THR A 30 10.15 -1.07 7.68
C THR A 30 9.34 -2.38 7.66
N PRO A 31 9.97 -3.56 7.71
CA PRO A 31 9.25 -4.83 7.71
C PRO A 31 8.48 -5.03 9.02
N VAL A 32 7.22 -5.43 8.94
CA VAL A 32 6.40 -5.78 10.10
C VAL A 32 6.50 -7.28 10.34
N LEU A 33 7.16 -7.65 11.44
CA LEU A 33 7.44 -9.05 11.78
C LEU A 33 6.47 -9.62 12.82
N THR A 34 5.68 -8.75 13.45
CA THR A 34 4.74 -9.08 14.52
C THR A 34 3.39 -8.46 14.21
N SER A 35 2.32 -9.00 14.80
CA SER A 35 0.95 -8.51 14.59
C SER A 35 0.65 -7.14 15.24
N GLU A 36 1.69 -6.41 15.66
CA GLU A 36 1.61 -5.12 16.32
C GLU A 36 2.74 -4.20 15.87
N VAL A 37 2.43 -2.92 15.71
CA VAL A 37 3.37 -1.85 15.37
C VAL A 37 3.11 -0.67 16.31
N ASN A 38 4.17 -0.21 16.96
CA ASN A 38 4.15 0.94 17.85
C ASN A 38 5.08 2.01 17.31
N GLY A 39 4.71 3.27 17.45
CA GLY A 39 5.58 4.36 17.08
C GLY A 39 5.23 5.68 17.71
N THR A 40 6.20 6.58 17.63
CA THR A 40 6.11 7.94 18.14
C THR A 40 6.51 8.92 17.06
N ILE A 41 5.89 10.10 17.07
CA ILE A 41 6.23 11.20 16.18
C ILE A 41 6.59 12.38 17.06
N ALA A 42 7.82 12.86 16.92
CA ALA A 42 8.32 14.00 17.66
C ALA A 42 7.57 15.29 17.26
N PRO A 43 7.47 16.27 18.16
CA PRO A 43 7.03 17.62 17.80
C PRO A 43 7.98 18.25 16.80
N LEU A 44 7.39 18.97 15.85
CA LEU A 44 8.13 19.82 14.94
C LEU A 44 8.16 21.24 15.50
N ASP A 45 9.13 22.04 15.06
CA ASP A 45 9.23 23.43 15.45
C ASP A 45 7.97 24.21 15.08
N LEU A 46 7.61 25.19 15.91
CA LEU A 46 6.42 26.01 15.69
C LEU A 46 6.51 26.71 14.33
N GLY A 47 5.51 26.45 13.47
CA GLY A 47 5.46 26.99 12.11
C GLY A 47 6.02 26.05 11.04
N ASP A 48 6.64 24.93 11.41
CA ASP A 48 6.98 23.88 10.45
C ASP A 48 5.70 23.13 10.03
N SER A 49 5.33 23.26 8.76
CA SER A 49 4.12 22.65 8.20
C SER A 49 4.32 21.21 7.74
N ARG A 50 5.52 20.64 7.86
CA ARG A 50 5.81 19.28 7.40
C ARG A 50 5.04 18.24 8.21
N VAL A 51 4.93 17.06 7.62
CA VAL A 51 4.34 15.88 8.25
C VAL A 51 5.39 14.79 8.28
N THR A 52 5.39 14.02 9.36
CA THR A 52 6.24 12.85 9.50
C THR A 52 5.56 11.68 8.82
N ARG A 53 6.34 10.89 8.09
CA ARG A 53 5.87 9.70 7.38
C ARG A 53 6.62 8.49 7.85
N HIS A 54 5.89 7.44 8.22
CA HIS A 54 6.43 6.12 8.48
C HIS A 54 5.80 5.10 7.53
N PHE A 55 6.63 4.29 6.89
CA PHE A 55 6.21 3.25 5.95
C PHE A 55 6.53 1.87 6.51
N TYR A 56 5.56 0.97 6.43
CA TYR A 56 5.64 -0.39 6.92
C TYR A 56 5.20 -1.38 5.85
N ALA A 57 5.87 -2.52 5.73
CA ALA A 57 5.49 -3.57 4.81
C ALA A 57 5.11 -4.86 5.55
N PHE A 58 4.06 -5.53 5.08
CA PHE A 58 3.60 -6.80 5.61
C PHE A 58 2.92 -7.63 4.51
N ASP A 59 2.88 -8.94 4.74
CA ASP A 59 2.17 -9.87 3.86
C ASP A 59 0.73 -10.04 4.36
N ALA A 60 -0.18 -10.34 3.44
CA ALA A 60 -1.56 -10.62 3.79
C ALA A 60 -2.15 -11.71 2.88
N SER A 61 -2.63 -12.78 3.51
CA SER A 61 -3.27 -13.90 2.82
C SER A 61 -4.72 -13.57 2.42
N PRO A 62 -5.33 -14.38 1.54
CA PRO A 62 -6.74 -14.20 1.18
C PRO A 62 -7.64 -14.30 2.42
N GLY A 63 -8.57 -13.34 2.58
CA GLY A 63 -9.47 -13.26 3.73
C GLY A 63 -9.63 -11.84 4.25
N ASP A 64 -10.18 -11.72 5.46
CA ASP A 64 -10.36 -10.45 6.15
C ASP A 64 -9.08 -10.04 6.88
N LEU A 65 -8.48 -8.95 6.44
CA LEU A 65 -7.43 -8.25 7.16
C LEU A 65 -8.07 -7.20 8.06
N ILE A 66 -7.91 -7.36 9.37
CA ILE A 66 -8.44 -6.42 10.36
C ILE A 66 -7.29 -5.59 10.90
N ILE A 67 -7.44 -4.27 10.79
CA ILE A 67 -6.46 -3.30 11.28
C ILE A 67 -7.15 -2.44 12.33
N THR A 68 -6.57 -2.46 13.52
CA THR A 68 -7.04 -1.69 14.64
C THR A 68 -5.99 -0.66 15.02
N THR A 69 -6.40 0.59 15.16
CA THR A 69 -5.51 1.73 15.42
C THR A 69 -5.96 2.47 16.66
N ASP A 70 -5.01 2.73 17.53
CA ASP A 70 -5.09 3.73 18.59
C ASP A 70 -4.03 4.82 18.33
N SER A 71 -4.38 6.08 18.61
CA SER A 71 -3.44 7.19 18.49
C SER A 71 -3.68 8.26 19.54
N LYS A 72 -2.60 8.92 19.94
CA LYS A 72 -2.61 10.01 20.91
C LYS A 72 -1.84 11.18 20.33
N ASN A 73 -2.45 12.36 20.40
CA ASN A 73 -1.81 13.63 20.06
C ASN A 73 -1.24 13.66 18.62
N LEU A 74 -2.00 13.12 17.65
CA LEU A 74 -1.63 13.09 16.24
C LEU A 74 -2.78 13.61 15.37
N ASN A 75 -2.43 14.45 14.40
CA ASN A 75 -3.28 14.87 13.30
C ASN A 75 -2.67 14.35 12.00
N GLY A 76 -3.46 13.60 11.22
CA GLY A 76 -2.97 13.00 9.99
C GLY A 76 -3.80 11.82 9.52
N ASP A 77 -3.18 10.93 8.75
CA ASP A 77 -3.83 9.77 8.16
C ASP A 77 -3.00 8.50 8.31
N ILE A 78 -3.72 7.38 8.37
CA ILE A 78 -3.18 6.03 8.19
C ILE A 78 -3.79 5.45 6.93
N ASP A 79 -2.94 5.04 6.01
CA ASP A 79 -3.34 4.49 4.72
C ASP A 79 -2.74 3.10 4.53
N VAL A 80 -3.45 2.23 3.80
CA VAL A 80 -2.92 0.94 3.36
C VAL A 80 -3.03 0.85 1.85
N PHE A 81 -1.92 0.50 1.21
CA PHE A 81 -1.78 0.36 -0.23
C PHE A 81 -1.30 -1.03 -0.60
N THR A 82 -1.60 -1.48 -1.81
CA THR A 82 -0.88 -2.59 -2.42
C THR A 82 0.56 -2.17 -2.71
N ALA A 83 1.55 -3.00 -2.40
CA ALA A 83 2.96 -2.62 -2.57
C ALA A 83 3.39 -2.41 -4.02
N VAL A 84 2.76 -3.13 -4.97
CA VAL A 84 3.15 -3.12 -6.38
C VAL A 84 2.61 -1.91 -7.14
N THR A 85 1.32 -1.62 -7.01
CA THR A 85 0.64 -0.56 -7.79
C THR A 85 0.28 0.67 -6.98
N PHE A 86 0.59 0.67 -5.67
CA PHE A 86 0.16 1.70 -4.72
C PHE A 86 -1.33 2.01 -4.75
N ARG A 87 -2.15 1.01 -5.12
CA ARG A 87 -3.61 1.15 -5.08
C ARG A 87 -4.07 1.27 -3.62
N PRO A 88 -4.77 2.34 -3.23
CA PRO A 88 -5.29 2.50 -1.88
C PRO A 88 -6.39 1.47 -1.59
N LEU A 89 -6.30 0.84 -0.42
CA LEU A 89 -7.28 -0.13 0.10
C LEU A 89 -8.06 0.42 1.29
N MET A 90 -7.41 1.23 2.12
CA MET A 90 -7.99 1.79 3.34
C MET A 90 -7.36 3.13 3.66
N LYS A 91 -8.16 4.02 4.25
CA LYS A 91 -7.74 5.28 4.85
C LYS A 91 -8.48 5.51 6.16
N THR A 92 -7.75 5.93 7.19
CA THR A 92 -8.28 6.34 8.50
C THR A 92 -7.62 7.65 8.89
N THR A 93 -8.42 8.67 9.18
CA THR A 93 -7.92 9.98 9.63
C THR A 93 -7.85 10.02 11.16
N MET A 94 -6.77 10.59 11.68
CA MET A 94 -6.50 10.78 13.10
C MET A 94 -6.68 12.25 13.47
N TYR A 95 -7.29 12.50 14.62
CA TYR A 95 -7.50 13.84 15.16
C TYR A 95 -7.05 13.90 16.63
N ALA A 96 -6.15 14.82 16.93
CA ALA A 96 -5.49 14.95 18.23
C ALA A 96 -6.40 15.47 19.36
N ASN A 97 -7.46 16.21 19.03
CA ASN A 97 -8.34 16.88 20.01
C ASN A 97 -9.31 15.91 20.71
N THR A 98 -9.28 14.64 20.34
CA THR A 98 -10.02 13.57 21.00
C THR A 98 -9.01 12.50 21.35
N GLN A 99 -9.03 11.98 22.58
CA GLN A 99 -8.39 10.68 22.83
C GLN A 99 -8.99 9.72 21.81
N MET A 100 -8.20 9.28 20.83
CA MET A 100 -8.77 8.64 19.65
C MET A 100 -9.38 7.33 20.12
N PRO A 101 -10.70 7.11 19.96
CA PRO A 101 -11.26 5.80 20.24
C PRO A 101 -10.57 4.80 19.31
N GLU A 102 -10.33 3.60 19.81
CA GLU A 102 -9.78 2.49 19.01
C GLU A 102 -10.57 2.35 17.70
N VAL A 103 -9.94 2.65 16.57
CA VAL A 103 -10.56 2.58 15.24
C VAL A 103 -10.21 1.24 14.62
N THR A 104 -11.23 0.41 14.38
CA THR A 104 -11.06 -0.87 13.68
C THR A 104 -11.63 -0.78 12.26
N LYS A 105 -10.84 -1.19 11.28
CA LYS A 105 -11.21 -1.31 9.86
C LYS A 105 -10.91 -2.72 9.38
N SER A 106 -11.72 -3.21 8.44
CA SER A 106 -11.48 -4.49 7.76
C SER A 106 -11.34 -4.28 6.26
N ILE A 107 -10.44 -5.04 5.64
CA ILE A 107 -10.21 -5.09 4.20
C ILE A 107 -10.29 -6.56 3.78
N PHE A 108 -11.15 -6.89 2.83
CA PHE A 108 -11.20 -8.24 2.27
C PHE A 108 -10.25 -8.38 1.08
N LEU A 109 -9.31 -9.32 1.17
CA LEU A 109 -8.36 -9.65 0.12
C LEU A 109 -8.77 -10.94 -0.59
N ARG A 110 -8.82 -10.91 -1.93
CA ARG A 110 -9.17 -12.08 -2.76
C ARG A 110 -7.97 -12.98 -3.06
N VAL A 111 -6.77 -12.42 -2.97
CA VAL A 111 -5.50 -13.06 -3.30
C VAL A 111 -4.47 -12.61 -2.29
N HIS A 112 -3.38 -13.36 -2.15
CA HIS A 112 -2.24 -12.93 -1.37
C HIS A 112 -1.68 -11.61 -1.91
N GLN A 113 -1.40 -10.65 -1.03
CA GLN A 113 -0.83 -9.35 -1.39
C GLN A 113 0.21 -8.89 -0.38
N ILE A 114 1.28 -8.29 -0.89
CA ILE A 114 2.19 -7.48 -0.09
C ILE A 114 1.55 -6.09 0.03
N LEU A 115 1.42 -5.61 1.27
CA LEU A 115 0.79 -4.35 1.58
C LEU A 115 1.78 -3.38 2.21
N ILE A 116 1.58 -2.10 1.95
CA ILE A 116 2.31 -1.00 2.58
C ILE A 116 1.33 -0.21 3.43
N LEU A 117 1.61 -0.13 4.73
CA LEU A 117 0.94 0.78 5.65
C LEU A 117 1.76 2.06 5.76
N ARG A 118 1.12 3.21 5.53
CA ARG A 118 1.69 4.53 5.72
C ARG A 118 1.01 5.20 6.89
N ILE A 119 1.83 5.81 7.74
CA ILE A 119 1.38 6.74 8.77
C ILE A 119 1.92 8.09 8.39
N GLU A 120 1.05 9.04 8.11
CA GLU A 120 1.40 10.41 7.79
C GLU A 120 0.75 11.33 8.82
N ALA A 121 1.52 11.88 9.75
CA ALA A 121 0.95 12.69 10.82
C ALA A 121 1.93 13.72 11.38
N ARG A 122 1.38 14.66 12.14
CA ARG A 122 2.11 15.58 13.00
C ARG A 122 1.38 15.73 14.33
N THR A 123 2.11 16.09 15.38
CA THR A 123 1.49 16.54 16.62
C THR A 123 1.05 18.00 16.48
N PRO A 124 -0.12 18.40 17.01
CA PRO A 124 -0.53 19.80 17.08
C PRO A 124 0.09 20.57 18.26
N SER A 125 0.80 19.88 19.16
CA SER A 125 1.36 20.45 20.39
C SER A 125 2.87 20.19 20.47
N ASP A 126 3.51 20.76 21.49
CA ASP A 126 4.94 20.55 21.77
C ASP A 126 5.23 19.18 22.42
N GLU A 127 4.20 18.33 22.58
CA GLU A 127 4.36 16.97 23.08
C GLU A 127 4.44 15.98 21.92
N ALA A 128 5.23 14.91 22.08
CA ALA A 128 5.28 13.83 21.11
C ALA A 128 3.92 13.12 20.99
N GLY A 129 3.54 12.79 19.77
CA GLY A 129 2.40 11.93 19.49
C GLY A 129 2.80 10.46 19.42
N SER A 130 1.84 9.56 19.60
CA SER A 130 2.08 8.11 19.51
C SER A 130 0.94 7.40 18.80
N TYR A 131 1.25 6.26 18.20
CA TYR A 131 0.26 5.36 17.61
C TYR A 131 0.58 3.91 17.96
N HIS A 132 -0.48 3.10 18.02
CA HIS A 132 -0.42 1.67 18.19
C HIS A 132 -1.36 1.01 17.17
N ILE A 133 -0.80 0.14 16.33
CA ILE A 133 -1.50 -0.56 15.27
C ILE A 133 -1.45 -2.05 15.57
N ARG A 134 -2.61 -2.70 15.52
CA ARG A 134 -2.76 -4.15 15.68
C ARG A 134 -3.34 -4.74 14.41
N PHE A 135 -2.73 -5.81 13.94
CA PHE A 135 -3.15 -6.60 12.80
C PHE A 135 -3.80 -7.90 13.27
N ARG A 136 -4.93 -8.28 12.70
CA ARG A 136 -5.65 -9.53 12.98
C ARG A 136 -6.21 -10.10 11.68
N GLY A 137 -6.69 -11.34 11.73
CA GLY A 137 -7.24 -12.03 10.55
C GLY A 137 -6.12 -12.51 9.63
N SER A 138 -6.15 -12.11 8.36
CA SER A 138 -5.25 -12.60 7.31
C SER A 138 -3.85 -11.96 7.27
N PHE A 139 -3.42 -11.31 8.35
CA PHE A 139 -2.08 -10.75 8.47
C PHE A 139 -0.99 -11.83 8.51
N GLU A 140 0.11 -11.61 7.79
CA GLU A 140 1.32 -12.42 7.86
C GLU A 140 2.57 -11.54 8.05
N PRO A 141 3.55 -11.99 8.87
CA PRO A 141 4.84 -11.32 8.98
C PRO A 141 5.50 -11.18 7.62
N PHE A 142 6.10 -10.02 7.37
CA PHE A 142 6.78 -9.75 6.10
C PHE A 142 7.93 -10.74 5.85
N SER A 143 7.92 -11.37 4.67
CA SER A 143 8.77 -12.51 4.36
C SER A 143 9.80 -12.29 3.24
N GLY A 144 9.76 -11.18 2.49
CA GLY A 144 10.66 -10.96 1.34
C GLY A 144 10.61 -9.56 0.73
N GLY A 145 11.35 -9.28 -0.34
CA GLY A 145 11.39 -7.95 -0.96
C GLY A 145 10.10 -7.57 -1.71
N ILE A 146 9.79 -6.28 -1.77
CA ILE A 146 8.68 -5.77 -2.61
C ILE A 146 9.07 -5.95 -4.09
N PRO A 147 8.31 -6.72 -4.89
CA PRO A 147 8.61 -6.87 -6.29
C PRO A 147 8.43 -5.53 -7.00
N VAL A 148 9.46 -5.13 -7.75
CA VAL A 148 9.36 -3.99 -8.66
C VAL A 148 8.38 -4.39 -9.76
N ALA A 149 7.33 -3.60 -9.95
CA ALA A 149 6.51 -3.72 -11.14
C ALA A 149 7.39 -3.36 -12.34
N GLU A 150 7.97 -4.35 -13.01
CA GLU A 150 8.42 -4.13 -14.37
C GLU A 150 7.18 -3.72 -15.15
N ALA A 151 7.19 -2.51 -15.71
CA ALA A 151 6.18 -2.08 -16.64
C ALA A 151 6.25 -3.03 -17.83
N THR A 152 5.47 -4.11 -17.78
CA THR A 152 5.21 -4.93 -18.93
C THR A 152 4.35 -4.05 -19.81
N GLU A 153 4.99 -3.30 -20.71
CA GLU A 153 4.34 -2.87 -21.93
C GLU A 153 3.76 -4.15 -22.53
N SER A 154 2.45 -4.29 -22.42
CA SER A 154 1.70 -5.33 -23.10
C SER A 154 1.79 -5.02 -24.59
N THR A 155 2.93 -5.35 -25.21
CA THR A 155 3.00 -5.64 -26.64
C THR A 155 2.37 -7.02 -26.82
N ALA A 156 1.06 -7.08 -26.60
CA ALA A 156 0.25 -8.17 -27.11
C ALA A 156 -0.04 -7.85 -28.57
N GLU A 157 0.95 -8.03 -29.45
CA GLU A 157 0.70 -8.21 -30.86
C GLU A 157 0.01 -9.57 -31.02
N SER A 158 -1.32 -9.58 -30.86
CA SER A 158 -2.14 -10.72 -31.24
C SER A 158 -2.02 -10.95 -32.74
N PRO A 159 -1.83 -12.19 -33.23
CA PRO A 159 -1.88 -12.45 -34.65
C PRO A 159 -3.29 -12.10 -35.15
N ARG A 160 -3.37 -11.18 -36.12
CA ARG A 160 -4.61 -10.81 -36.80
C ARG A 160 -5.26 -12.05 -37.41
N SER A 161 -6.27 -12.57 -36.73
CA SER A 161 -7.31 -13.40 -37.32
C SER A 161 -8.23 -12.49 -38.14
N SER A 162 -8.24 -12.71 -39.45
CA SER A 162 -9.10 -12.03 -40.41
C SER A 162 -10.59 -12.40 -40.20
N ARG A 163 -11.40 -11.48 -39.67
CA ARG A 163 -12.85 -11.45 -39.94
C ARG A 163 -13.53 -10.15 -39.49
N GLY A 164 -13.98 -9.36 -40.47
CA GLY A 164 -15.14 -8.47 -40.42
C GLY A 164 -15.18 -7.40 -39.33
N THR A 165 -14.52 -6.27 -39.54
CA THR A 165 -14.72 -5.06 -38.72
C THR A 165 -16.10 -4.45 -38.95
N LYS A 166 -17.04 -4.71 -38.04
CA LYS A 166 -18.31 -3.95 -37.94
C LYS A 166 -17.99 -2.52 -37.49
N ARG A 167 -18.04 -1.57 -38.43
CA ARG A 167 -17.78 -0.15 -38.15
C ARG A 167 -19.01 0.47 -37.49
N VAL A 168 -18.80 1.07 -36.32
CA VAL A 168 -19.82 1.80 -35.54
C VAL A 168 -19.42 3.26 -35.49
N SER A 169 -20.38 4.18 -35.69
CA SER A 169 -20.13 5.61 -35.51
C SER A 169 -19.99 5.98 -34.03
N SER A 170 -19.45 7.16 -33.73
CA SER A 170 -19.26 7.68 -32.36
C SER A 170 -20.55 7.86 -31.53
N VAL A 171 -21.73 7.61 -32.12
CA VAL A 171 -23.05 7.61 -31.45
C VAL A 171 -23.67 6.19 -31.41
N GLY A 172 -22.92 5.14 -31.79
CA GLY A 172 -23.33 3.74 -31.62
C GLY A 172 -24.22 3.14 -32.72
N ALA A 173 -24.47 3.86 -33.83
CA ALA A 173 -25.22 3.31 -34.96
C ALA A 173 -24.31 2.48 -35.91
N THR A 174 -24.80 1.32 -36.33
CA THR A 174 -24.11 0.39 -37.26
C THR A 174 -24.19 0.89 -38.71
N ILE A 175 -23.05 0.94 -39.40
CA ILE A 175 -22.96 1.34 -40.82
C ILE A 175 -23.06 0.09 -41.70
N ALA A 176 -23.95 0.09 -42.69
CA ALA A 176 -24.07 -1.00 -43.66
C ALA A 176 -22.91 -0.98 -44.66
N GLU A 177 -22.37 -2.16 -44.99
CA GLU A 177 -21.32 -2.32 -46.02
C GLU A 177 -21.90 -2.09 -47.42
N PRO A 178 -21.14 -1.44 -48.34
CA PRO A 178 -21.53 -1.36 -49.73
C PRO A 178 -21.45 -2.75 -50.39
N SER A 179 -22.51 -3.10 -51.13
CA SER A 179 -22.62 -4.38 -51.85
C SER A 179 -21.59 -4.47 -52.97
N ALA A 180 -20.80 -5.54 -52.99
CA ALA A 180 -19.95 -5.87 -54.12
C ALA A 180 -20.79 -6.58 -55.20
N GLU A 181 -21.02 -5.92 -56.33
CA GLU A 181 -21.51 -6.57 -57.54
C GLU A 181 -20.49 -7.60 -58.03
N ALA A 182 -20.91 -8.86 -58.13
CA ALA A 182 -20.32 -9.85 -59.02
C ALA A 182 -20.85 -9.57 -60.44
N THR A 183 -20.07 -9.58 -61.50
CA THR A 183 -19.73 -10.81 -62.25
C THR A 183 -18.90 -10.47 -63.50
N ALA A 184 -17.95 -11.35 -63.85
CA ALA A 184 -17.81 -11.82 -65.23
C ALA A 184 -17.04 -13.16 -65.23
N LYS A 185 -17.77 -14.23 -65.52
CA LYS A 185 -17.30 -15.60 -65.76
C LYS A 185 -16.99 -15.70 -67.26
N THR A 186 -15.78 -16.10 -67.64
CA THR A 186 -15.47 -16.48 -69.02
C THR A 186 -15.31 -18.00 -69.08
N GLU A 187 -16.12 -18.63 -69.92
CA GLU A 187 -16.15 -20.08 -70.21
C GLU A 187 -15.35 -20.37 -71.49
N PRO A 188 -14.63 -21.50 -71.62
CA PRO A 188 -14.05 -21.92 -72.90
C PRO A 188 -14.99 -22.91 -73.62
N THR A 189 -15.12 -22.73 -74.94
CA THR A 189 -15.91 -23.59 -75.85
C THR A 189 -15.01 -24.67 -76.49
N PRO A 190 -15.53 -25.88 -76.78
CA PRO A 190 -14.78 -26.99 -77.40
C PRO A 190 -14.39 -26.76 -78.87
#